data_AF-X1FDW1-F1
#
_entry.id   AF-X1FDW1-F1
#
_cell.length_a   1.000
_cell.length_b   1.000
_cell.length_c   1.000
_cell.angle_alpha   90.00
_cell.angle_beta   90.00
_cell.angle_gamma   90.00
#
_symmetry.space_group_name_H-M   'P 1'
#
loop_
_entity.id
_entity.type
_entity.pdbx_description
1 polymer ?
#
loop_
_entity_poly.entity_id
_entity_poly.type
_entity_poly.pdbx_seq_one_letter_code
_entity_poly.pdbx_strand_id
1 'polypeptide(L)' 'MDYEPQILGFLCNWCSYAGADLAGVSRIQYAPNLRVIRVMCSGRVDPIFILEAFLRGIDGILG' A
#
# COMPACT_ATOMS: atom_id res chain seq x y z
N MET A 1 -13.81 -18.62 11.03
CA MET A 1 -13.02 -18.04 9.93
C MET A 1 -12.92 -16.58 10.24
N ASP A 2 -11.76 -16.14 10.71
CA ASP A 2 -11.54 -14.74 11.03
C ASP A 2 -11.30 -13.97 9.73
N TYR A 3 -11.92 -12.81 9.63
CA TYR A 3 -11.80 -11.92 8.49
C TYR A 3 -10.47 -11.16 8.57
N GLU A 4 -9.65 -11.22 7.51
CA GLU A 4 -8.42 -10.44 7.39
C GLU A 4 -8.59 -9.38 6.29
N PRO A 5 -8.58 -8.08 6.63
CA PRO A 5 -8.86 -7.02 5.66
C PRO A 5 -7.72 -6.90 4.65
N GLN A 6 -8.02 -6.85 3.36
CA GLN A 6 -7.04 -6.61 2.32
C GLN A 6 -6.77 -5.12 2.14
N ILE A 7 -5.53 -4.69 2.32
CA ILE A 7 -5.13 -3.28 2.21
C ILE A 7 -4.21 -3.10 1.01
N LEU A 8 -4.47 -2.08 0.19
CA LEU A 8 -3.62 -1.69 -0.93
C LEU A 8 -2.94 -0.34 -0.65
N GLY A 9 -1.62 -0.30 -0.71
CA GLY A 9 -0.82 0.89 -0.47
C GLY A 9 -0.18 1.44 -1.75
N PHE A 10 -0.29 2.74 -1.99
CA PHE A 10 0.44 3.44 -3.06
C PHE A 10 1.65 4.15 -2.47
N LEU A 11 2.85 3.60 -2.68
CA LEU A 11 4.06 4.13 -2.08
C LEU A 11 4.88 4.89 -3.11
N CYS A 12 5.22 6.14 -2.79
CA CYS A 12 6.13 6.91 -3.64
C CYS A 12 7.54 6.32 -3.59
N ASN A 13 8.19 6.28 -4.74
CA ASN A 13 9.50 5.64 -4.92
C ASN A 13 10.58 6.29 -4.04
N TRP A 14 10.50 7.60 -3.81
CA TRP A 14 11.57 8.37 -3.19
C TRP A 14 11.51 8.42 -1.66
N CYS A 15 10.31 8.42 -1.07
CA CYS A 15 10.16 8.56 0.38
C CYS A 15 9.52 7.31 1.00
N SER A 16 8.25 7.03 0.70
CA SER A 16 7.49 5.98 1.37
C SER A 16 8.01 4.58 1.05
N TYR A 17 8.39 4.32 -0.21
CA TYR A 17 8.94 3.02 -0.61
C TYR A 17 10.31 2.78 0.02
N ALA A 18 11.16 3.81 0.10
CA ALA A 18 12.44 3.72 0.81
C ALA A 18 12.24 3.45 2.31
N GLY A 19 11.20 4.03 2.93
CA GLY A 19 10.80 3.73 4.30
C GLY A 19 10.35 2.27 4.48
N ALA A 20 9.61 1.73 3.51
CA ALA A 20 9.21 0.32 3.51
C ALA A 20 10.42 -0.62 3.35
N ASP A 21 11.37 -0.28 2.48
CA ASP A 21 12.63 -1.01 2.32
C ASP A 21 13.45 -0.99 3.62
N LEU A 22 13.53 0.19 4.28
CA LEU A 22 14.20 0.34 5.57
C LEU A 22 13.52 -0.52 6.65
N ALA A 23 12.19 -0.52 6.71
CA ALA A 23 11.45 -1.39 7.64
C ALA A 23 11.79 -2.87 7.44
N GLY A 24 11.94 -3.30 6.18
CA GLY A 24 12.39 -4.65 5.82
C GLY A 24 13.82 -4.94 6.29
N VAL A 25 14.77 -4.04 6.02
CA VAL A 25 16.18 -4.17 6.47
C VAL A 25 16.29 -4.17 7.99
N SER A 26 15.49 -3.34 8.67
CA SER A 26 15.41 -3.27 10.14
C SER A 26 14.59 -4.40 10.76
N ARG A 27 14.07 -5.33 9.95
CA ARG A 27 13.27 -6.49 10.39
C ARG A 27 12.03 -6.13 11.19
N ILE A 28 11.46 -4.95 10.93
CA ILE A 28 10.23 -4.49 11.57
C ILE A 28 9.08 -5.35 11.06
N GLN A 29 8.43 -6.07 11.96
CA GLN A 29 7.26 -6.90 11.62
C GLN A 29 6.01 -6.04 11.57
N TYR A 30 5.16 -6.31 10.60
CA TYR A 30 3.85 -5.71 10.41
C TYR A 30 2.89 -6.76 9.85
N ALA A 31 1.59 -6.46 9.84
CA ALA A 31 0.59 -7.40 9.34
C ALA A 31 0.79 -7.67 7.83
N PRO A 32 0.69 -8.94 7.37
CA PRO A 32 0.99 -9.33 5.98
C PRO A 32 -0.12 -8.98 4.98
N ASN A 33 -1.17 -8.31 5.44
CA ASN A 33 -2.36 -7.98 4.67
C ASN A 33 -2.24 -6.71 3.82
N LEU A 34 -1.07 -6.05 3.84
CA LEU A 34 -0.73 -4.89 3.02
C LEU A 34 -0.04 -5.32 1.72
N ARG A 35 -0.60 -4.89 0.58
CA ARG A 35 0.01 -5.02 -0.75
C ARG A 35 0.42 -3.66 -1.28
N VAL A 36 1.64 -3.53 -1.79
CA VAL A 36 2.21 -2.24 -2.20
C VAL A 36 2.27 -2.13 -3.72
N ILE A 37 1.78 -1.01 -4.25
CA ILE A 37 2.03 -0.54 -5.61
C ILE A 37 3.03 0.62 -5.54
N ARG A 38 4.17 0.47 -6.19
CA ARG A 38 5.18 1.52 -6.28
C ARG A 38 4.82 2.52 -7.39
N VAL A 39 4.80 3.81 -7.04
CA VAL A 39 4.63 4.92 -7.98
C VAL A 39 5.81 5.88 -7.90
N MET A 40 6.10 6.62 -8.96
CA MET A 40 7.26 7.54 -8.95
C MET A 40 7.09 8.70 -7.96
N CYS A 41 5.87 9.19 -7.76
CA CYS A 41 5.53 10.25 -6.81
C CYS A 41 4.07 10.06 -6.35
N SER A 42 3.71 10.53 -5.16
CA SER A 42 2.33 10.50 -4.66
C SER A 42 1.36 11.24 -5.59
N GLY A 43 1.83 12.26 -6.30
CA GLY A 43 1.04 12.95 -7.33
C GLY A 43 0.62 12.09 -8.52
N ARG A 44 1.14 10.85 -8.67
CA ARG A 44 0.70 9.91 -9.71
C ARG A 44 -0.59 9.19 -9.32
N VAL A 45 -0.98 9.20 -8.04
CA VAL A 45 -2.16 8.50 -7.53
C VAL A 45 -3.40 9.28 -7.92
N ASP A 46 -4.13 8.75 -8.91
CA ASP A 46 -5.41 9.29 -9.35
C ASP A 46 -6.55 8.71 -8.50
N PRO A 47 -7.57 9.49 -8.10
CA PRO A 47 -8.76 8.99 -7.42
C PRO A 47 -9.42 7.78 -8.10
N ILE A 48 -9.32 7.66 -9.43
CA ILE A 48 -9.84 6.51 -10.19
C ILE A 48 -9.19 5.20 -9.71
N PHE A 49 -7.90 5.19 -9.37
CA PHE A 49 -7.23 3.98 -8.87
C PHE A 49 -7.76 3.56 -7.50
N ILE A 50 -8.10 4.52 -6.66
CA ILE A 50 -8.67 4.28 -5.33
C ILE A 50 -10.06 3.64 -5.49
N LEU A 51 -10.90 4.23 -6.36
CA LEU A 51 -12.24 3.70 -6.65
C LEU A 51 -12.19 2.30 -7.27
N GLU A 52 -11.29 2.07 -8.22
CA GLU A 52 -11.09 0.76 -8.85
C GLU A 52 -10.64 -0.30 -7.83
N ALA A 53 -9.77 0.06 -6.89
CA ALA A 53 -9.34 -0.85 -5.83
C ALA A 53 -10.52 -1.29 -4.95
N PHE A 54 -11.37 -0.36 -4.52
CA PHE A 54 -12.59 -0.70 -3.77
C PHE A 54 -13.55 -1.56 -4.58
N LEU A 55 -13.75 -1.28 -5.87
CA LEU A 55 -14.58 -2.11 -6.76
C LEU A 55 -14.03 -3.54 -6.93
N ARG A 56 -12.72 -3.74 -6.78
CA ARG A 56 -12.04 -5.03 -6.83
C ARG A 56 -12.05 -5.77 -5.49
N GLY A 57 -12.70 -5.23 -4.45
CA GLY A 57 -12.83 -5.87 -3.14
C GLY A 57 -11.68 -5.61 -2.18
N ILE A 58 -10.93 -4.52 -2.37
CA ILE A 58 -9.97 -4.04 -1.37
C ILE A 58 -10.74 -3.33 -0.25
N ASP A 59 -10.35 -3.60 0.99
CA ASP A 59 -11.04 -3.10 2.19
C ASP A 59 -10.48 -1.76 2.69
N GLY A 60 -9.25 -1.44 2.31
CA GLY A 60 -8.57 -0.22 2.73
C GLY A 60 -7.48 0.24 1.77
N ILE A 61 -7.26 1.57 1.76
CA ILE A 61 -6.24 2.22 0.94
C ILE A 61 -5.28 2.99 1.85
N LEU A 62 -3.98 2.82 1.59
CA LEU A 62 -2.89 3.57 2.24
C LEU A 62 -2.18 4.45 1.19
N GLY A 63 -1.93 5.72 1.52
CA GLY A 63 -1.27 6.70 0.63
C GLY A 63 -0.03 7.33 1.24
#